data_AF-A0A1L5FDZ8-F1
#
_entry.id   AF-A0A1L5FDZ8-F1
#
_cell.length_a   1.000
_cell.length_b   1.000
_cell.length_c   1.000
_cell.angle_alpha   90.00
_cell.angle_beta   90.00
_cell.angle_gamma   90.00
#
_symmetry.space_group_name_H-M   'P 1'
#
loop_
_entity.id
_entity.type
_entity.pdbx_description
1 polymer ?
#
loop_
_entity_poly.entity_id
_entity_poly.type
_entity_poly.pdbx_seq_one_letter_code
_entity_poly.pdbx_strand_id
1 'polypeptide(L)'
;MIEGAAEARLIPGQEGIVTGGNSTKLGKNMLESMGLKRSSKWSGYQAQHVIPAEMGDNAVIQKIGMNLDDASNGIFLRTPDESISTMSRHQGYHSVYNEMVERQLSKLK
;
A
#
# COMPACT_ATOMS: atom_id res chain seq x y z
N MET A 1 -37.02 10.25 -6.90
CA MET A 1 -35.93 10.97 -6.23
C MET A 1 -34.85 9.95 -5.93
N ILE A 2 -33.71 10.00 -6.62
CA ILE A 2 -32.59 9.09 -6.32
C ILE A 2 -31.73 9.84 -5.31
N GLU A 3 -31.82 9.38 -4.07
CA GLU A 3 -31.03 9.84 -2.94
C GLU A 3 -29.54 9.59 -3.28
N GLY A 4 -28.73 10.64 -3.16
CA GLY A 4 -27.34 10.66 -3.63
C GLY A 4 -26.55 9.50 -3.04
N ALA A 5 -25.99 8.66 -3.92
CA ALA A 5 -24.93 7.75 -3.54
C ALA A 5 -23.80 8.59 -2.95
N ALA A 6 -23.50 8.40 -1.66
CA ALA A 6 -22.35 9.01 -1.03
C ALA A 6 -21.13 8.75 -1.92
N GLU A 7 -20.47 9.80 -2.41
CA GLU A 7 -19.30 9.67 -3.26
C GLU A 7 -18.29 8.75 -2.57
N ALA A 8 -17.92 7.65 -3.26
CA ALA A 8 -16.94 6.73 -2.72
C ALA A 8 -15.64 7.48 -2.45
N ARG A 9 -15.13 7.40 -1.22
CA ARG A 9 -13.88 8.06 -0.81
C ARG A 9 -12.75 7.68 -1.77
N LEU A 10 -11.98 8.67 -2.21
CA LEU A 10 -10.77 8.41 -3.01
C LEU A 10 -9.72 7.62 -2.24
N ILE A 11 -9.60 7.86 -0.92
CA ILE A 11 -8.67 7.16 -0.04
C ILE A 11 -9.46 6.10 0.73
N PRO A 12 -9.22 4.80 0.44
CA PRO A 12 -9.90 3.71 1.13
C PRO A 12 -9.65 3.73 2.63
N GLY A 13 -10.69 3.42 3.41
CA GLY A 13 -10.68 3.52 4.87
C GLY A 13 -11.79 4.42 5.39
N GLN A 14 -11.69 4.78 6.67
CA GLN A 14 -12.64 5.65 7.36
C GLN A 14 -11.86 6.80 8.01
N GLU A 15 -12.39 8.03 7.92
CA GLU A 15 -11.78 9.22 8.50
C GLU A 15 -11.43 9.03 9.99
N GLY A 16 -10.24 9.48 10.39
CA GLY A 16 -9.75 9.30 11.75
C GLY A 16 -9.26 7.89 12.10
N ILE A 17 -9.46 6.88 11.23
CA ILE A 17 -9.14 5.48 11.54
C ILE A 17 -8.11 4.94 10.55
N VAL A 18 -6.95 4.54 11.06
CA VAL A 18 -5.92 3.84 10.29
C VAL A 18 -6.01 2.35 10.53
N THR A 19 -5.94 1.56 9.45
CA THR A 19 -5.93 0.09 9.52
C THR A 19 -4.89 -0.49 8.58
N GLY A 20 -4.50 -1.75 8.80
CA GLY A 20 -3.56 -2.46 7.93
C GLY A 20 -2.12 -2.39 8.41
N GLY A 21 -1.17 -2.49 7.48
CA GLY A 21 0.27 -2.59 7.75
C GLY A 21 0.82 -4.02 7.62
N ASN A 22 0.13 -4.92 6.91
CA ASN A 22 0.57 -6.29 6.69
C ASN A 22 0.74 -6.56 5.19
N SER A 23 1.98 -6.68 4.73
CA SER A 23 2.30 -6.89 3.31
C SER A 23 1.71 -8.17 2.73
N THR A 24 1.44 -9.20 3.55
CA THR A 24 0.74 -10.41 3.08
C THR A 24 -0.74 -10.13 2.81
N LYS A 25 -1.40 -9.34 3.67
CA LYS A 25 -2.80 -8.94 3.45
C LYS A 25 -2.92 -8.00 2.25
N LEU A 26 -2.01 -7.03 2.12
CA LEU A 26 -1.87 -6.17 0.95
C LEU A 26 -1.72 -6.99 -0.34
N GLY A 27 -0.79 -7.95 -0.38
CA GLY A 27 -0.57 -8.80 -1.54
C GLY A 27 -1.82 -9.57 -1.98
N LYS A 28 -2.59 -10.10 -1.03
CA LYS A 28 -3.87 -10.76 -1.32
C LYS A 28 -4.92 -9.80 -1.88
N ASN A 29 -4.98 -8.59 -1.33
CA ASN A 29 -5.89 -7.54 -1.82
C ASN A 29 -5.52 -7.10 -3.23
N MET A 30 -4.22 -6.97 -3.55
CA MET A 30 -3.76 -6.67 -4.92
C MET A 30 -4.08 -7.78 -5.91
N LEU A 31 -3.95 -9.06 -5.53
CA LEU A 31 -4.36 -10.15 -6.42
C LEU A 31 -5.85 -10.07 -6.75
N GLU A 32 -6.68 -9.83 -5.75
CA GLU A 32 -8.13 -9.70 -5.92
C GLU A 32 -8.50 -8.50 -6.81
N SER A 33 -7.84 -7.35 -6.65
CA SER A 33 -8.08 -6.19 -7.51
C SER A 33 -7.67 -6.43 -8.98
N MET A 34 -6.71 -7.33 -9.21
CA MET A 34 -6.32 -7.80 -10.55
C MET A 34 -7.25 -8.90 -11.10
N GLY A 35 -8.34 -9.24 -10.41
CA GLY A 35 -9.27 -10.31 -10.81
C GLY A 35 -8.77 -11.73 -10.55
N LEU A 36 -7.69 -11.89 -9.77
CA LEU A 36 -7.14 -13.18 -9.37
C LEU A 36 -7.69 -13.60 -8.01
N LYS A 37 -7.69 -14.91 -7.74
CA LYS A 37 -8.06 -15.42 -6.41
C LYS A 37 -7.05 -14.91 -5.36
N ARG A 38 -7.54 -14.51 -4.19
CA ARG A 38 -6.70 -14.15 -3.02
C ARG A 38 -5.74 -15.27 -2.58
N SER A 39 -6.04 -16.52 -2.93
CA SER A 39 -5.20 -17.70 -2.64
C SER A 39 -4.13 -17.97 -3.70
N SER A 40 -4.12 -17.22 -4.81
CA SER A 40 -3.05 -17.28 -5.81
C SER A 40 -1.70 -16.88 -5.20
N LYS A 41 -0.62 -17.33 -5.84
CA LYS A 41 0.74 -16.99 -5.43
C LYS A 41 1.27 -15.82 -6.27
N TRP A 42 2.06 -14.96 -5.67
CA TRP A 42 2.86 -13.90 -6.34
C TRP A 42 4.35 -14.21 -6.24
N SER A 43 4.72 -15.48 -6.43
CA SER A 43 6.11 -15.95 -6.32
C SER A 43 7.04 -15.16 -7.24
N GLY A 44 8.22 -14.79 -6.72
CA GLY A 44 9.17 -13.92 -7.43
C GLY A 44 8.90 -12.41 -7.25
N TYR A 45 7.93 -12.04 -6.40
CA TYR A 45 7.61 -10.65 -6.08
C TYR A 45 7.43 -10.45 -4.58
N GLN A 46 7.67 -9.21 -4.12
CA GLN A 46 7.29 -8.71 -2.81
C GLN A 46 6.17 -7.69 -2.97
N ALA A 47 5.12 -7.83 -2.16
CA ALA A 47 4.10 -6.79 -2.01
C ALA A 47 4.65 -5.69 -1.11
N GLN A 48 4.72 -4.47 -1.62
CA GLN A 48 5.21 -3.31 -0.88
C GLN A 48 4.13 -2.23 -0.81
N HIS A 49 4.10 -1.56 0.33
CA HIS A 49 3.23 -0.40 0.55
C HIS A 49 3.87 0.84 -0.08
N VAL A 50 3.11 1.59 -0.88
CA VAL A 50 3.54 2.87 -1.48
C VAL A 50 3.61 3.95 -0.42
N ILE A 51 2.58 4.07 0.42
CA ILE A 51 2.63 4.76 1.71
C ILE A 51 3.02 3.70 2.75
N PRO A 52 4.24 3.77 3.33
CA PRO A 52 4.76 2.74 4.21
C PRO A 52 3.85 2.48 5.41
N ALA A 53 3.84 1.22 5.88
CA ALA A 53 3.04 0.82 7.03
C ALA A 53 3.38 1.62 8.30
N GLU A 54 4.64 2.04 8.42
CA GLU A 54 5.17 2.87 9.50
C GLU A 54 4.54 4.27 9.54
N MET A 55 3.89 4.72 8.47
CA MET A 55 3.18 6.00 8.46
C MET A 55 1.84 5.95 9.19
N GLY A 56 1.45 4.80 9.75
CA GLY A 56 0.18 4.66 10.47
C GLY A 56 0.04 5.60 11.67
N ASP A 57 1.16 6.00 12.28
CA ASP A 57 1.20 6.96 13.39
C ASP A 57 1.40 8.42 12.94
N ASN A 58 1.50 8.68 11.63
CA ASN A 58 1.63 10.03 11.13
C ASN A 58 0.30 10.80 11.26
N ALA A 59 0.33 12.01 11.84
CA ALA A 59 -0.88 12.79 12.11
C ALA A 59 -1.76 13.06 10.87
N VAL A 60 -1.16 13.24 9.68
CA VAL A 60 -1.93 13.44 8.44
C VAL A 60 -2.65 12.14 8.07
N ILE A 61 -1.96 11.00 8.15
CA ILE A 61 -2.53 9.68 7.86
C ILE A 61 -3.64 9.32 8.86
N GLN A 62 -3.45 9.63 10.14
CA GLN A 62 -4.48 9.47 11.16
C GLN A 62 -5.70 10.35 10.89
N LYS A 63 -5.49 11.64 10.58
CA LYS A 63 -6.56 12.58 10.27
C LYS A 63 -7.40 12.12 9.08
N ILE A 64 -6.75 11.78 7.95
CA ILE A 64 -7.48 11.32 6.77
C ILE A 64 -8.12 9.96 6.99
N GLY A 65 -7.50 9.09 7.80
CA GLY A 65 -7.93 7.72 8.04
C GLY A 65 -7.85 6.82 6.81
N MET A 66 -6.85 5.93 6.81
CA MET A 66 -6.45 5.14 5.65
C MET A 66 -6.38 3.64 5.96
N ASN A 67 -6.88 2.80 5.05
CA ASN A 67 -6.55 1.38 5.01
C ASN A 67 -5.23 1.17 4.25
N LEU A 68 -4.14 1.00 5.00
CA LEU A 68 -2.80 0.82 4.44
C LEU A 68 -2.70 -0.46 3.60
N ASP A 69 -3.50 -1.48 3.88
CA ASP A 69 -3.48 -2.74 3.12
C ASP A 69 -4.38 -2.71 1.88
N ASP A 70 -5.01 -1.58 1.55
CA ASP A 70 -5.80 -1.46 0.32
C ASP A 70 -4.92 -1.67 -0.93
N ALA A 71 -5.47 -2.32 -1.96
CA ALA A 71 -4.75 -2.62 -3.18
C ALA A 71 -4.20 -1.36 -3.89
N SER A 72 -4.90 -0.22 -3.75
CA SER A 72 -4.45 1.07 -4.30
C SER A 72 -3.18 1.62 -3.65
N ASN A 73 -2.82 1.13 -2.45
CA ASN A 73 -1.57 1.47 -1.76
C ASN A 73 -0.46 0.43 -2.01
N GLY A 74 -0.68 -0.53 -2.91
CA GLY A 74 0.24 -1.64 -3.12
C GLY A 74 0.98 -1.59 -4.44
N ILE A 75 2.20 -2.12 -4.44
CA ILE A 75 2.97 -2.44 -5.64
C ILE A 75 3.68 -3.78 -5.47
N PHE A 76 3.66 -4.61 -6.52
CA PHE A 76 4.50 -5.81 -6.59
C PHE A 76 5.87 -5.45 -7.16
N LEU A 77 6.92 -5.69 -6.39
CA LEU A 77 8.30 -5.49 -6.83
C LEU A 77 8.99 -6.84 -6.99
N ARG A 78 9.64 -7.04 -8.14
CA ARG A 78 10.32 -8.30 -8.47
C ARG A 78 11.49 -8.55 -7.53
N THR A 79 11.55 -9.74 -6.94
CA THR A 79 12.69 -10.15 -6.11
C THR A 79 13.90 -10.56 -6.98
N PRO A 80 15.12 -10.51 -6.46
CA PRO A 80 16.28 -11.04 -7.16
C PRO A 80 16.12 -12.52 -7.51
N ASP A 81 16.62 -12.89 -8.68
CA ASP A 81 16.76 -14.27 -9.16
C ASP A 81 18.01 -14.38 -10.05
N GLU A 82 18.38 -15.61 -10.42
CA GLU A 82 19.62 -15.91 -11.15
C GLU A 82 19.62 -15.44 -12.62
N SER A 83 18.48 -14.97 -13.14
CA SER A 83 18.38 -14.57 -14.54
C SER A 83 19.10 -13.24 -14.82
N ILE A 84 19.60 -13.05 -16.04
CA ILE A 84 20.02 -11.71 -16.50
C ILE A 84 18.76 -10.92 -16.86
N SER A 85 18.60 -9.73 -16.29
CA SER A 85 17.44 -8.87 -16.54
C SER A 85 17.85 -7.42 -16.55
N THR A 86 17.24 -6.65 -17.46
CA THR A 86 17.38 -5.19 -17.54
C THR A 86 16.44 -4.46 -16.59
N MET A 87 15.54 -5.17 -15.90
CA MET A 87 14.59 -4.57 -14.95
C MET A 87 15.17 -4.50 -13.54
N SER A 88 14.85 -3.41 -12.83
CA SER A 88 15.17 -3.25 -11.41
C SER A 88 14.57 -4.36 -10.56
N ARG A 89 15.33 -4.80 -9.56
CA ARG A 89 14.96 -5.82 -8.57
C ARG A 89 14.94 -5.22 -7.18
N HIS A 90 14.07 -5.72 -6.31
CA HIS A 90 13.85 -5.23 -4.96
C HIS A 90 14.17 -6.32 -3.93
N GLN A 91 14.98 -5.96 -2.93
CA GLN A 91 15.19 -6.81 -1.77
C GLN A 91 15.30 -5.96 -0.51
N GLY A 92 14.52 -6.33 0.51
CA GLY A 92 14.66 -5.79 1.85
C GLY A 92 13.78 -4.58 2.14
N TYR A 93 14.24 -3.78 3.10
CA TYR A 93 13.55 -2.63 3.66
C TYR A 93 14.23 -1.33 3.22
N HIS A 94 13.45 -0.27 3.04
CA HIS A 94 13.93 1.00 2.50
C HIS A 94 13.69 2.18 3.47
N SER A 95 14.50 2.25 4.53
CA SER A 95 14.40 3.32 5.55
C SER A 95 14.42 4.74 4.96
N VAL A 96 15.30 4.98 3.98
CA VAL A 96 15.42 6.29 3.32
C VAL A 96 14.14 6.72 2.61
N TYR A 97 13.43 5.77 1.99
CA TYR A 97 12.15 6.06 1.36
C TYR A 97 11.09 6.38 2.42
N ASN A 98 11.04 5.61 3.49
CA ASN A 98 10.10 5.83 4.60
C ASN A 98 10.30 7.20 5.25
N GLU A 99 11.54 7.57 5.55
CA GLU A 99 11.90 8.90 6.07
C GLU A 99 11.48 10.03 5.12
N MET A 100 11.66 9.82 3.81
CA MET A 100 11.24 10.80 2.81
C MET A 100 9.72 10.97 2.79
N VAL A 101 8.95 9.87 2.81
CA VAL A 101 7.48 9.93 2.86
C VAL A 101 7.02 10.63 4.14
N GLU A 102 7.57 10.25 5.30
CA GLU A 102 7.24 10.89 6.58
C GLU A 102 7.48 12.40 6.55
N ARG A 103 8.62 12.82 5.99
CA ARG A 103 8.98 14.23 5.86
C ARG A 103 8.03 14.98 4.94
N GLN A 104 7.58 14.39 3.83
CA GLN A 104 6.61 15.05 2.95
C GLN A 104 5.22 15.13 3.60
N LEU A 105 4.74 14.05 4.23
CA LEU A 105 3.47 14.05 4.96
C LEU A 105 3.48 15.08 6.08
N SER A 106 4.58 15.19 6.82
CA SER A 106 4.69 16.13 7.94
C SER A 106 4.64 17.60 7.53
N LYS A 107 4.89 17.94 6.25
CA LYS A 107 4.71 19.31 5.73
C LYS A 107 3.24 19.68 5.50
N LEU A 108 2.35 18.70 5.49
CA LEU A 108 0.91 18.88 5.25
C LEU A 108 0.10 18.95 6.54
N LYS A 109 0.76 18.88 7.71
CA LYS A 109 0.13 18.98 9.03
C LYS A 109 -0.53 20.34 9.24
#